data_AF-A0A4R0DI43-F1
#
_entry.id   AF-A0A4R0DI43-F1
#
_cell.length_a   1.000
_cell.length_b   1.000
_cell.length_c   1.000
_cell.angle_alpha   90.00
_cell.angle_beta   90.00
_cell.angle_gamma   90.00
#
_symmetry.space_group_name_H-M   'P 1'
#
loop_
_entity.id
_entity.type
_entity.pdbx_description
1 polymer ?
#
loop_
_entity_poly.entity_id
_entity_poly.type
_entity_poly.pdbx_seq_one_letter_code
_entity_poly.pdbx_strand_id
1 'polypeptide(L)'
;MSDQKTSLLSELDKLPAAICEANNLSGVIVLARDAQGIVQFCGHGVNNAVANEMLSIGIYCNLSQHYEHVIQGLAGAEAQRIAQQIKQSNGVNHE
;
A
#
# COMPACT_ATOMS: atom_id res chain seq x y z
N MET A 1 -25.89 0.53 -21.94
CA MET A 1 -25.55 1.96 -21.74
C MET A 1 -24.65 2.02 -20.52
N SER A 2 -23.35 2.17 -20.75
CA SER A 2 -22.28 2.02 -19.75
C SER A 2 -21.52 3.33 -19.71
N ASP A 3 -21.89 4.25 -18.81
CA ASP A 3 -21.11 5.47 -18.55
C ASP A 3 -21.35 6.00 -17.13
N GLN A 4 -21.10 5.14 -16.12
CA GLN A 4 -20.94 5.56 -14.72
C GLN A 4 -19.55 5.21 -14.17
N LYS A 5 -18.54 5.19 -15.06
CA LYS A 5 -17.12 5.33 -14.68
C LYS A 5 -16.78 6.82 -14.58
N THR A 6 -17.63 7.60 -13.89
CA THR A 6 -17.22 8.92 -13.41
C THR A 6 -16.13 8.63 -12.39
N SER A 7 -14.92 8.87 -12.84
CA SER A 7 -13.70 8.34 -12.28
C SER A 7 -13.56 8.77 -10.82
N LEU A 8 -13.53 7.82 -9.88
CA LEU A 8 -13.03 8.07 -8.51
C LEU A 8 -11.69 8.84 -8.53
N LEU A 9 -10.93 8.74 -9.63
CA LEU A 9 -9.68 9.46 -9.87
C LEU A 9 -9.86 10.98 -10.01
N SER A 10 -10.98 11.50 -10.53
CA SER A 10 -11.15 12.96 -10.67
C SER A 10 -11.42 13.66 -9.34
N GLU A 11 -11.86 12.91 -8.32
CA GLU A 11 -12.11 13.45 -6.98
C GLU A 11 -10.92 13.26 -6.02
N LEU A 12 -10.05 12.28 -6.29
CA LEU A 12 -8.85 11.99 -5.50
C LEU A 12 -7.85 13.16 -5.45
N ASP A 13 -7.82 14.04 -6.46
CA ASP A 13 -6.92 15.20 -6.44
C ASP A 13 -7.35 16.28 -5.42
N LYS A 14 -8.64 16.38 -5.12
CA LYS A 14 -9.19 17.39 -4.21
C LYS A 14 -9.37 16.87 -2.78
N LEU A 15 -9.51 15.55 -2.64
CA LEU A 15 -9.74 14.89 -1.35
C LEU A 15 -8.65 15.21 -0.30
N PRO A 16 -7.34 15.18 -0.60
CA PRO A 16 -6.30 15.53 0.36
C PRO A 16 -6.43 16.95 0.91
N ALA A 17 -6.74 17.93 0.05
CA ALA A 17 -6.93 19.31 0.47
C ALA A 17 -8.16 19.47 1.38
N ALA A 18 -9.27 18.81 1.04
CA ALA A 18 -10.48 18.83 1.86
C ALA A 18 -10.28 18.17 3.24
N ILE A 19 -9.50 17.08 3.32
CA ILE A 19 -9.15 16.45 4.59
C ILE A 19 -8.30 17.39 5.45
N CYS A 20 -7.32 18.06 4.85
CA CYS A 20 -6.50 19.05 5.56
C CYS A 20 -7.35 20.19 6.14
N GLU A 21 -8.25 20.75 5.34
CA GLU A 21 -9.15 21.83 5.77
C GLU A 21 -10.10 21.38 6.89
N ALA A 22 -10.77 20.23 6.71
CA ALA A 22 -11.74 19.71 7.68
C ALA A 22 -11.11 19.36 9.05
N ASN A 23 -9.81 19.03 9.07
CA ASN A 23 -9.11 18.58 10.28
C ASN A 23 -8.04 19.55 10.76
N ASN A 24 -7.92 20.74 10.14
CA ASN A 24 -6.88 21.73 10.42
C ASN A 24 -5.46 21.13 10.40
N LEU A 25 -5.14 20.34 9.37
CA LEU A 25 -3.84 19.71 9.18
C LEU A 25 -2.98 20.50 8.18
N SER A 26 -1.67 20.53 8.41
CA SER A 26 -0.70 21.18 7.51
C SER A 26 -0.39 20.36 6.25
N GLY A 27 -0.65 19.05 6.28
CA GLY A 27 -0.47 18.17 5.14
C GLY A 27 -1.03 16.78 5.38
N VAL A 28 -1.30 16.06 4.29
CA VAL A 28 -1.84 14.70 4.32
C VAL A 28 -1.39 13.91 3.08
N ILE A 29 -1.27 12.59 3.25
CA ILE A 29 -1.10 11.62 2.17
C ILE A 29 -2.29 10.66 2.27
N VAL A 30 -2.97 10.42 1.15
CA VAL A 30 -4.05 9.45 1.01
C VAL A 30 -3.53 8.26 0.22
N LEU A 31 -3.74 7.05 0.74
CA LEU A 31 -3.50 5.79 0.05
C LEU A 31 -4.84 5.16 -0.30
N ALA A 32 -5.12 4.98 -1.58
CA ALA A 32 -6.33 4.34 -2.07
C ALA A 32 -5.97 3.02 -2.76
N ARG A 33 -6.70 1.97 -2.45
CA ARG A 33 -6.57 0.67 -3.12
C ARG A 33 -7.82 0.42 -3.95
N ASP A 34 -7.65 0.10 -5.23
CA ASP A 34 -8.77 -0.29 -6.08
C ASP A 34 -9.17 -1.76 -5.91
N ALA A 35 -10.25 -2.17 -6.58
CA ALA A 35 -10.77 -3.54 -6.50
C ALA A 35 -9.80 -4.59 -7.11
N GLN A 36 -8.88 -4.16 -7.98
CA GLN A 36 -7.84 -4.96 -8.61
C GLN A 36 -6.59 -5.08 -7.72
N GLY A 37 -6.55 -4.32 -6.63
CA GLY A 37 -5.47 -4.31 -5.66
C GLY A 37 -4.33 -3.34 -5.99
N ILE A 38 -4.49 -2.47 -6.98
CA ILE A 38 -3.53 -1.42 -7.29
C ILE A 38 -3.65 -0.35 -6.20
N VAL A 39 -2.50 0.02 -5.61
CA VAL A 39 -2.41 1.11 -4.63
C VAL A 39 -1.98 2.39 -5.35
N GLN A 40 -2.77 3.44 -5.18
CA GLN A 40 -2.49 4.78 -5.65
C GLN A 40 -2.35 5.71 -4.45
N PHE A 41 -1.57 6.78 -4.62
CA PHE A 41 -1.41 7.77 -3.57
C PHE A 41 -1.54 9.20 -4.13
N CYS A 42 -2.09 10.09 -3.32
CA CYS A 42 -2.13 11.53 -3.56
C CYS A 42 -1.86 12.27 -2.26
N GLY A 43 -1.31 13.49 -2.33
CA GLY A 43 -0.96 14.26 -1.14
C GLY A 43 -1.18 15.75 -1.31
N HIS A 44 -1.43 16.43 -0.19
CA HIS A 44 -1.53 17.88 -0.11
C HIS A 44 -0.69 18.40 1.06
N GLY A 45 -0.04 19.56 0.90
CA GLY A 45 0.81 20.14 1.95
C GLY A 45 2.06 19.31 2.30
N VAL A 46 2.43 18.35 1.45
CA VAL A 46 3.59 17.47 1.64
C VAL A 46 4.58 17.61 0.48
N ASN A 47 5.86 17.49 0.78
CA ASN A 47 6.87 17.36 -0.26
C ASN A 47 6.78 15.94 -0.84
N ASN A 48 6.31 15.82 -2.08
CA ASN A 48 6.07 14.53 -2.74
C ASN A 48 7.32 13.63 -2.79
N ALA A 49 8.53 14.20 -2.90
CA ALA A 49 9.77 13.40 -2.89
C ALA A 49 10.02 12.79 -1.50
N VAL A 50 9.87 13.59 -0.44
CA VAL A 50 10.03 13.14 0.95
C VAL A 50 8.90 12.19 1.36
N ALA A 51 7.68 12.44 0.88
CA ALA A 51 6.54 11.54 1.07
C ALA A 51 6.81 10.17 0.43
N ASN A 52 7.32 10.13 -0.80
CA ASN A 52 7.69 8.89 -1.47
C ASN A 52 8.80 8.15 -0.73
N GLU A 53 9.79 8.87 -0.23
CA GLU A 53 10.87 8.31 0.58
C GLU A 53 10.34 7.71 1.89
N MET A 54 9.53 8.45 2.64
CA MET A 54 8.93 7.97 3.89
C MET A 54 7.96 6.81 3.67
N LEU A 55 7.15 6.84 2.62
CA LEU A 55 6.26 5.72 2.26
C LEU A 55 7.07 4.49 1.86
N SER A 56 8.15 4.66 1.09
CA SER A 56 9.03 3.57 0.70
C SER A 56 9.71 2.94 1.92
N ILE A 57 10.18 3.77 2.87
CA ILE A 57 10.74 3.31 4.15
C ILE A 57 9.66 2.58 4.97
N GLY A 58 8.48 3.16 5.11
CA GLY A 58 7.38 2.56 5.88
C GLY A 58 6.91 1.22 5.30
N ILE A 59 6.80 1.12 3.98
CA ILE A 59 6.47 -0.13 3.28
C ILE A 59 7.60 -1.16 3.47
N TYR A 60 8.86 -0.76 3.31
CA TYR A 60 10.00 -1.65 3.51
C TYR A 60 10.10 -2.18 4.96
N CYS A 61 9.90 -1.31 5.95
CA CYS A 61 9.87 -1.70 7.36
C CYS A 61 8.72 -2.67 7.65
N ASN A 62 7.52 -2.39 7.17
CA ASN A 62 6.36 -3.26 7.36
C ASN A 62 6.54 -4.62 6.66
N LEU A 63 7.11 -4.64 5.46
CA LEU A 63 7.39 -5.89 4.74
C LEU A 63 8.49 -6.69 5.44
N SER A 64 9.54 -6.04 5.95
CA SER A 64 10.61 -6.69 6.71
C SER A 64 10.07 -7.32 7.99
N GLN A 65 9.28 -6.58 8.76
CA GLN A 65 8.61 -7.08 9.97
C GLN A 65 7.64 -8.23 9.65
N HIS A 66 6.86 -8.09 8.57
CA HIS A 66 5.98 -9.16 8.12
C HIS A 66 6.79 -10.42 7.73
N TYR A 67 7.91 -10.26 7.04
CA TYR A 67 8.80 -11.36 6.66
C TYR A 67 9.39 -12.05 7.90
N GLU A 68 9.83 -11.28 8.89
CA GLU A 68 10.27 -11.81 10.19
C GLU A 68 9.16 -12.59 10.90
N HIS A 69 7.94 -12.05 10.95
CA HIS A 69 6.78 -12.76 11.52
C HIS A 69 6.47 -14.06 10.76
N VAL A 70 6.60 -14.08 9.43
CA VAL A 70 6.44 -15.29 8.64
C VAL A 70 7.52 -16.31 9.00
N ILE A 71 8.80 -15.90 9.04
CA ILE A 71 9.93 -16.77 9.43
C ILE A 71 9.71 -17.37 10.83
N GLN A 72 9.26 -16.55 11.78
CA GLN A 72 9.09 -16.94 13.17
C GLN A 72 7.81 -17.74 13.44
N GLY A 73 6.98 -18.00 12.42
CA GLY A 73 5.71 -18.71 12.62
C GLY A 73 4.59 -17.86 13.23
N LEU A 74 4.80 -16.54 13.38
CA LEU A 74 3.90 -15.61 14.06
C LEU A 74 2.90 -14.93 13.11
N ALA A 75 3.14 -14.99 11.80
CA ALA A 75 2.18 -14.51 10.81
C ALA A 75 0.93 -15.42 10.73
N GLY A 76 -0.20 -14.87 10.30
CA GLY A 76 -1.46 -15.62 10.16
C GLY A 76 -1.36 -16.82 9.21
N ALA A 77 -2.25 -17.80 9.37
CA ALA A 77 -2.20 -19.09 8.67
C ALA A 77 -2.11 -18.98 7.14
N GLU A 78 -2.80 -18.00 6.54
CA GLU A 78 -2.77 -17.76 5.10
C GLU A 78 -1.40 -17.24 4.62
N ALA A 79 -0.78 -16.32 5.37
CA ALA A 79 0.55 -15.81 5.07
C ALA A 79 1.62 -16.92 5.20
N GLN A 80 1.48 -17.79 6.20
CA GLN A 80 2.33 -18.98 6.36
C GLN A 80 2.19 -19.94 5.19
N ARG A 81 0.95 -20.21 4.76
CA ARG A 81 0.64 -21.09 3.63
C ARG A 81 1.28 -20.58 2.34
N ILE A 82 1.13 -19.30 2.02
CA ILE A 82 1.71 -18.68 0.83
C ILE A 82 3.25 -18.73 0.88
N ALA A 83 3.85 -18.44 2.04
CA ALA A 83 5.30 -18.51 2.21
C ALA A 83 5.85 -19.93 1.97
N GLN A 84 5.14 -20.97 2.44
CA GLN A 84 5.50 -22.37 2.17
C GLN A 84 5.38 -22.70 0.68
N GLN A 85 4.33 -22.24 0.00
CA GLN A 85 4.17 -22.44 -1.44
C GLN A 85 5.30 -21.80 -2.26
N ILE A 86 5.72 -20.59 -1.89
CA ILE A 86 6.86 -19.91 -2.54
C ILE A 86 8.16 -20.66 -2.27
N LYS A 87 8.41 -21.09 -1.03
CA LYS A 87 9.59 -21.92 -0.69
C LYS A 87 9.64 -23.22 -1.50
N GLN A 88 8.51 -23.90 -1.62
CA GLN A 88 8.41 -25.11 -2.43
C GLN A 88 8.63 -24.82 -3.92
N SER A 89 8.03 -23.75 -4.45
CA SER A 89 8.20 -23.36 -5.86
C SER A 89 9.65 -22.96 -6.20
N ASN A 90 10.34 -22.29 -5.27
CA ASN A 90 11.72 -21.87 -5.44
C ASN A 90 12.75 -22.99 -5.15
N GLY A 91 12.36 -24.01 -4.38
CA GLY A 91 13.20 -25.18 -4.09
C GLY A 91 13.22 -26.24 -5.21
N VAL A 92 12.50 -26.03 -6.32
CA VAL A 92 12.43 -26.97 -7.45
C VAL A 92 13.55 -26.76 -8.48
N ASN A 93 14.44 -25.77 -8.31
CA ASN A 93 15.62 -25.62 -9.15
C ASN A 93 16.88 -26.00 -8.36
N HIS A 94 17.24 -27.28 -8.36
CA HIS A 94 18.62 -27.80 -8.35
C HIS A 94 18.58 -29.32 -8.54
N GLU A 95 18.45 -29.74 -9.81
CA GLU A 95 19.10 -30.96 -10.28
C GLU A 95 20.60 -30.70 -10.47
#